data_AF-A0A968T6B1-F1
#
_entry.id   AF-A0A968T6B1-F1
#
_cell.length_a   1.000
_cell.length_b   1.000
_cell.length_c   1.000
_cell.angle_alpha   90.00
_cell.angle_beta   90.00
_cell.angle_gamma   90.00
#
_symmetry.space_group_name_H-M   'P 1'
#
loop_
_entity.id
_entity.type
_entity.pdbx_description
1 polymer ?
#
loop_
_entity_poly.entity_id
_entity_poly.type
_entity_poly.pdbx_seq_one_letter_code
_entity_poly.pdbx_strand_id
1 'polypeptide(L)'
;MLVHAINPWGFKHNRRVTRNNVDLNRNFSMTSDLFQIKNQGYSKIRSILEPDKKYSRWSLEHLTFLSNILGSIQKYSKSTLVQAIGEGQYEFEKGIIFGGKAFEEENANIADVLKRYCAPYDKIIIIDLHTGLGKRGKLQLLNAPKIPNLVKQQVNELFDNRVVDDSDDNFFKEHGSFLDFAWNMNKGKTCLPVMFEFGTINSESLYGALRTLKTMIIENQAFQNGCKTSQDKAYIDSIFLEMFYPKDTLGERW
;
A
#
# COMPACT_ATOMS: atom_id res chain seq x y z
N MET A 1 -3.93 3.25 -22.95
CA MET A 1 -4.61 4.23 -22.08
C MET A 1 -3.75 4.43 -20.85
N LEU A 2 -3.62 5.65 -20.34
CA LEU A 2 -2.97 5.95 -19.07
C LEU A 2 -3.97 6.71 -18.18
N VAL A 3 -4.16 6.24 -16.96
CA VAL A 3 -4.94 6.96 -15.94
C VAL A 3 -3.95 7.40 -14.88
N HIS A 4 -3.85 8.69 -14.64
CA HIS A 4 -2.95 9.28 -13.66
C HIS A 4 -3.75 9.94 -12.54
N ALA A 5 -3.14 10.04 -11.36
CA ALA A 5 -3.74 10.63 -10.16
C ALA A 5 -5.10 10.02 -9.81
N ILE A 6 -5.18 8.68 -9.73
CA ILE A 6 -6.39 7.93 -9.33
C ILE A 6 -6.92 8.47 -7.99
N ASN A 7 -6.04 8.82 -7.05
CA ASN A 7 -6.35 9.53 -5.81
C ASN A 7 -5.98 11.02 -5.92
N PRO A 8 -6.81 11.88 -6.55
CA PRO A 8 -6.44 13.28 -6.78
C PRO A 8 -6.25 14.06 -5.48
N TRP A 9 -7.02 13.74 -4.43
CA TRP A 9 -6.85 14.37 -3.12
C TRP A 9 -5.50 13.99 -2.49
N GLY A 10 -5.13 12.71 -2.50
CA GLY A 10 -3.86 12.23 -1.96
C GLY A 10 -2.67 12.87 -2.68
N PHE A 11 -2.74 12.95 -4.02
CA PHE A 11 -1.73 13.67 -4.82
C PHE A 11 -1.57 15.13 -4.40
N LYS A 12 -2.68 15.87 -4.25
CA LYS A 12 -2.65 17.28 -3.84
C LYS A 12 -2.05 17.48 -2.44
N HIS A 13 -2.22 16.51 -1.54
CA HIS A 13 -1.82 16.64 -0.13
C HIS A 13 -0.57 15.82 0.22
N ASN A 14 0.12 15.24 -0.77
CA ASN A 14 1.26 14.33 -0.58
C ASN A 14 0.97 13.16 0.38
N ARG A 15 -0.23 12.57 0.26
CA ARG A 15 -0.65 11.41 1.06
C ARG A 15 -0.94 10.21 0.16
N ARG A 16 -0.67 9.00 0.68
CA ARG A 16 -1.01 7.73 0.01
C ARG A 16 -2.52 7.44 0.02
N VAL A 17 -3.20 7.88 1.07
CA VAL A 17 -4.62 7.61 1.34
C VAL A 17 -5.52 8.74 0.82
N THR A 18 -6.82 8.47 0.73
CA THR A 18 -7.82 9.49 0.39
C THR A 18 -8.03 10.48 1.53
N ARG A 19 -8.92 11.46 1.31
CA ARG A 19 -9.31 12.45 2.32
C ARG A 19 -9.92 11.81 3.57
N ASN A 20 -10.50 10.62 3.44
CA ASN A 20 -11.16 9.88 4.50
C ASN A 20 -10.20 8.90 5.20
N ASN A 21 -8.88 9.03 4.97
CA ASN A 21 -7.84 8.13 5.47
C ASN A 21 -7.94 6.70 4.92
N VAL A 22 -8.60 6.53 3.77
CA VAL A 22 -8.77 5.21 3.12
C VAL A 22 -7.59 4.93 2.21
N ASP A 23 -6.94 3.78 2.40
CA ASP A 23 -6.03 3.21 1.42
C ASP A 23 -6.85 2.66 0.24
N LEU A 24 -6.75 3.31 -0.92
CA LEU A 24 -7.51 2.90 -2.09
C LEU A 24 -7.19 1.47 -2.53
N ASN A 25 -5.94 1.02 -2.36
CA ASN A 25 -5.57 -0.37 -2.66
C ASN A 25 -6.03 -1.35 -1.57
N ARG A 26 -6.87 -0.90 -0.64
CA ARG A 26 -7.69 -1.71 0.28
C ARG A 26 -9.19 -1.42 0.13
N ASN A 27 -9.62 -0.72 -0.91
CA ASN A 27 -11.02 -0.30 -1.08
C ASN A 27 -11.64 -0.80 -2.40
N PHE A 28 -10.85 -1.28 -3.36
CA PHE A 28 -11.35 -1.78 -4.63
C PHE A 28 -12.00 -3.17 -4.49
N SER A 29 -13.32 -3.23 -4.58
CA SER A 29 -14.11 -4.46 -4.62
C SER A 29 -15.43 -4.22 -5.33
N MET A 30 -16.04 -5.29 -5.83
CA MET A 30 -17.40 -5.29 -6.40
C MET A 30 -18.49 -5.53 -5.33
N THR A 31 -18.11 -5.94 -4.12
CA THR A 31 -19.03 -6.29 -3.03
C THR A 31 -18.62 -5.61 -1.72
N SER A 32 -19.62 -5.16 -0.96
CA SER A 32 -19.44 -4.53 0.35
C SER A 32 -19.00 -5.49 1.46
N ASP A 33 -18.95 -6.80 1.20
CA ASP A 33 -18.48 -7.80 2.17
C ASP A 33 -17.02 -7.53 2.58
N LEU A 34 -16.27 -6.84 1.71
CA LEU A 34 -14.94 -6.34 1.99
C LEU A 34 -14.85 -5.64 3.35
N PHE A 35 -15.83 -4.78 3.68
CA PHE A 35 -15.82 -3.97 4.89
C PHE A 35 -16.12 -4.76 6.17
N GLN A 36 -16.53 -6.03 6.03
CA GLN A 36 -16.77 -6.93 7.16
C GLN A 36 -15.50 -7.69 7.58
N ILE A 37 -14.43 -7.62 6.80
CA ILE A 37 -13.19 -8.35 7.10
C ILE A 37 -12.55 -7.82 8.39
N LYS A 38 -12.14 -8.77 9.23
CA LYS A 38 -11.55 -8.53 10.55
C LYS A 38 -10.08 -8.88 10.56
N ASN A 39 -9.23 -7.90 10.87
CA ASN A 39 -7.79 -8.11 10.97
C ASN A 39 -7.41 -8.22 12.46
N GLN A 40 -7.49 -9.46 12.97
CA GLN A 40 -7.13 -9.75 14.36
C GLN A 40 -5.64 -9.50 14.64
N GLY A 41 -4.77 -9.65 13.63
CA GLY A 41 -3.34 -9.37 13.75
C GLY A 41 -3.09 -7.89 14.03
N TYR A 42 -3.72 -7.02 13.25
CA TYR A 42 -3.66 -5.57 13.44
C TYR A 42 -4.13 -5.17 14.84
N SER A 43 -5.27 -5.73 15.28
CA SER A 43 -5.83 -5.47 16.62
C SER A 43 -4.84 -5.76 17.75
N LYS A 44 -4.01 -6.82 17.62
CA LYS A 44 -3.02 -7.22 18.64
C LYS A 44 -1.87 -6.23 18.80
N ILE A 45 -1.52 -5.49 17.75
CA ILE A 45 -0.39 -4.54 17.72
C ILE A 45 -0.85 -3.09 17.55
N ARG A 46 -2.15 -2.85 17.62
CA ARG A 46 -2.80 -1.57 17.35
C ARG A 46 -2.19 -0.40 18.12
N SER A 47 -1.85 -0.59 19.40
CA SER A 47 -1.27 0.46 20.23
C SER A 47 0.08 0.98 19.71
N ILE A 48 0.79 0.18 18.90
CA ILE A 48 2.03 0.59 18.24
C ILE A 48 1.73 1.29 16.91
N LEU A 49 0.71 0.82 16.18
CA LEU A 49 0.36 1.33 14.85
C LEU A 49 -0.48 2.61 14.88
N GLU A 50 -1.22 2.83 15.97
CA GLU A 50 -2.13 3.97 16.17
C GLU A 50 -1.80 4.75 17.44
N PRO A 51 -0.67 5.48 17.50
CA PRO A 51 -0.44 6.41 18.60
C PRO A 51 -1.54 7.50 18.61
N ASP A 52 -2.15 7.74 19.77
CA ASP A 52 -3.35 8.57 19.94
C ASP A 52 -3.04 10.03 20.38
N LYS A 53 -1.76 10.37 20.53
CA LYS A 53 -1.30 11.71 20.94
C LYS A 53 -0.72 12.48 19.77
N LYS A 54 -0.58 13.79 19.96
CA LYS A 54 0.24 14.66 19.09
C LYS A 54 1.64 14.08 18.91
N TYR A 55 2.09 14.02 17.65
CA TYR A 55 3.43 13.54 17.34
C TYR A 55 4.50 14.51 17.86
N SER A 56 5.60 13.94 18.37
CA SER A 56 6.85 14.66 18.56
C SER A 56 8.03 13.70 18.47
N ARG A 57 9.16 14.16 17.92
CA ARG A 57 10.40 13.37 17.88
C ARG A 57 10.93 12.97 19.26
N TRP A 58 10.51 13.69 20.31
CA TRP A 58 10.88 13.45 21.69
C TRP A 58 9.81 12.68 22.48
N SER A 59 8.73 12.22 21.83
CA SER A 59 7.70 11.44 22.52
C SER A 59 8.22 10.04 22.87
N LEU A 60 7.73 9.49 23.98
CA LEU A 60 8.11 8.14 24.40
C LEU A 60 7.76 7.12 23.31
N GLU A 61 6.59 7.23 22.69
CA GLU A 61 6.12 6.36 21.62
C GLU A 61 7.09 6.36 20.42
N HIS A 62 7.65 7.52 20.06
CA HIS A 62 8.63 7.63 18.97
C HIS A 62 9.98 6.98 19.32
N LEU A 63 10.43 7.16 20.56
CA LEU A 63 11.72 6.69 21.05
C LEU A 63 11.72 5.17 21.31
N THR A 64 10.61 4.61 21.78
CA THR A 64 10.47 3.17 22.07
C THR A 64 9.91 2.36 20.91
N PHE A 65 9.69 2.99 19.73
CA PHE A 65 9.10 2.31 18.57
C PHE A 65 9.83 1.00 18.20
N LEU A 66 11.16 1.06 18.09
CA LEU A 66 11.95 -0.11 17.68
C LEU A 66 11.87 -1.24 18.71
N SER A 67 12.00 -0.94 19.99
CA SER A 67 11.88 -1.96 21.04
C SER A 67 10.49 -2.59 21.07
N ASN A 68 9.44 -1.79 20.87
CA ASN A 68 8.06 -2.28 20.86
C ASN A 68 7.77 -3.19 19.66
N ILE A 69 8.26 -2.83 18.47
CA ILE A 69 8.15 -3.68 17.27
C ILE A 69 8.97 -4.96 17.41
N LEU A 70 10.22 -4.89 17.89
CA LEU A 70 11.05 -6.07 18.11
C LEU A 70 10.43 -7.02 19.15
N GLY A 71 9.89 -6.49 20.24
CA GLY A 71 9.14 -7.29 21.22
C GLY A 71 7.90 -7.94 20.62
N SER A 72 7.22 -7.26 19.69
CA SER A 72 6.09 -7.84 18.95
C SER A 72 6.52 -8.94 18.00
N ILE A 73 7.67 -8.78 17.32
CA ILE A 73 8.25 -9.82 16.44
C ILE A 73 8.58 -11.06 17.27
N GLN A 74 9.17 -10.89 18.45
CA GLN A 74 9.46 -12.01 19.35
C GLN A 74 8.20 -12.73 19.83
N LYS A 75 7.11 -11.99 20.05
CA LYS A 75 5.84 -12.53 20.55
C LYS A 75 4.99 -13.22 19.47
N TYR A 76 4.99 -12.69 18.24
CA TYR A 76 4.03 -13.09 17.19
C TYR A 76 4.67 -13.64 15.92
N SER A 77 6.01 -13.62 15.78
CA SER A 77 6.78 -13.83 14.55
C SER A 77 6.75 -12.65 13.57
N LYS A 78 7.77 -12.58 12.70
CA LYS A 78 7.87 -11.56 11.65
C LYS A 78 6.75 -11.69 10.62
N SER A 79 6.50 -12.89 10.09
CA SER A 79 5.50 -13.12 9.04
C SER A 79 4.09 -12.77 9.50
N THR A 80 3.72 -13.10 10.75
CA THR A 80 2.43 -12.70 11.32
C THR A 80 2.26 -11.19 11.35
N LEU A 81 3.32 -10.43 11.68
CA LEU A 81 3.25 -8.97 11.70
C LEU A 81 3.20 -8.37 10.30
N VAL A 82 3.97 -8.92 9.36
CA VAL A 82 3.92 -8.53 7.94
C VAL A 82 2.50 -8.71 7.40
N GLN A 83 1.89 -9.87 7.62
CA GLN A 83 0.49 -10.12 7.27
C GLN A 83 -0.47 -9.16 7.97
N ALA A 84 -0.33 -9.00 9.30
CA ALA A 84 -1.19 -8.14 10.11
C ALA A 84 -1.19 -6.68 9.64
N ILE A 85 -0.04 -6.16 9.21
CA ILE A 85 0.09 -4.77 8.75
C ILE A 85 -0.34 -4.67 7.28
N GLY A 86 0.11 -5.61 6.44
CA GLY A 86 -0.09 -5.53 4.99
C GLY A 86 -1.51 -5.84 4.53
N GLU A 87 -2.24 -6.74 5.18
CA GLU A 87 -3.52 -7.27 4.68
C GLU A 87 -4.60 -6.21 4.40
N GLY A 88 -4.59 -5.08 5.11
CA GLY A 88 -5.79 -4.22 5.23
C GLY A 88 -6.43 -4.34 6.59
N GLN A 89 -7.10 -3.28 7.03
CA GLN A 89 -8.05 -3.37 8.14
C GLN A 89 -9.24 -2.44 7.90
N TYR A 90 -10.41 -2.81 8.41
CA TYR A 90 -11.67 -2.10 8.18
C TYR A 90 -12.37 -1.72 9.48
N GLU A 91 -11.67 -1.80 10.61
CA GLU A 91 -12.24 -1.64 11.95
C GLU A 91 -11.90 -0.30 12.57
N PHE A 92 -10.70 0.21 12.31
CA PHE A 92 -10.09 1.35 12.97
C PHE A 92 -9.84 2.49 11.97
N GLU A 93 -10.80 3.39 11.83
CA GLU A 93 -10.81 4.43 10.78
C GLU A 93 -9.61 5.39 10.82
N LYS A 94 -9.06 5.60 12.02
CA LYS A 94 -7.88 6.44 12.23
C LYS A 94 -6.56 5.71 12.02
N GLY A 95 -6.58 4.40 11.81
CA GLY A 95 -5.38 3.59 11.66
C GLY A 95 -4.76 3.64 10.27
N ILE A 96 -3.50 3.21 10.18
CA ILE A 96 -2.85 2.99 8.89
C ILE A 96 -3.50 1.81 8.16
N ILE A 97 -3.38 1.79 6.83
CA ILE A 97 -3.84 0.69 5.95
C ILE A 97 -5.35 0.41 6.15
N PHE A 98 -6.11 1.46 6.48
CA PHE A 98 -7.56 1.43 6.64
C PHE A 98 -8.24 1.37 5.27
N GLY A 99 -9.07 0.36 5.03
CA GLY A 99 -9.73 0.15 3.74
C GLY A 99 -11.11 0.79 3.61
N GLY A 100 -11.58 1.56 4.60
CA GLY A 100 -12.88 2.24 4.55
C GLY A 100 -14.03 1.47 5.22
N LYS A 101 -15.18 2.15 5.32
CA LYS A 101 -16.49 1.53 5.70
C LYS A 101 -17.48 1.46 4.54
N ALA A 102 -17.13 2.11 3.44
CA ALA A 102 -17.87 2.19 2.19
C ALA A 102 -16.86 2.39 1.07
N PHE A 103 -17.30 2.22 -0.17
CA PHE A 103 -16.46 2.50 -1.32
C PHE A 103 -16.18 4.01 -1.42
N GLU A 104 -14.92 4.35 -1.67
CA GLU A 104 -14.54 5.70 -2.07
C GLU A 104 -15.01 5.94 -3.51
N GLU A 105 -15.16 7.21 -3.91
CA GLU A 105 -15.66 7.58 -5.24
C GLU A 105 -14.78 7.05 -6.37
N GLU A 106 -13.49 6.91 -6.11
CA GLU A 106 -12.48 6.34 -7.00
C GLU A 106 -12.83 4.91 -7.44
N ASN A 107 -13.49 4.11 -6.59
CA ASN A 107 -13.93 2.77 -6.96
C ASN A 107 -14.89 2.82 -8.16
N ALA A 108 -15.95 3.62 -8.07
CA ALA A 108 -16.94 3.77 -9.13
C ALA A 108 -16.35 4.46 -10.38
N ASN A 109 -15.55 5.52 -10.18
CA ASN A 109 -14.92 6.25 -11.28
C ASN A 109 -14.01 5.33 -12.11
N ILE A 110 -13.20 4.50 -11.45
CA ILE A 110 -12.32 3.54 -12.14
C ILE A 110 -13.13 2.40 -12.76
N ALA A 111 -14.22 1.95 -12.13
CA ALA A 111 -15.12 0.97 -12.72
C ALA A 111 -15.67 1.46 -14.08
N ASP A 112 -16.09 2.72 -14.16
CA ASP A 112 -16.61 3.34 -15.38
C ASP A 112 -15.53 3.47 -16.46
N VAL A 113 -14.30 3.85 -16.07
CA VAL A 113 -13.15 3.91 -16.98
C VAL A 113 -12.86 2.52 -17.56
N LEU A 114 -12.73 1.50 -16.70
CA LEU A 114 -12.49 0.12 -17.15
C LEU A 114 -13.62 -0.36 -18.06
N LYS A 115 -14.88 -0.18 -17.66
CA LYS A 115 -16.05 -0.59 -18.46
C LYS A 115 -16.05 0.08 -19.83
N ARG A 116 -15.80 1.38 -19.91
CA ARG A 116 -15.83 2.13 -21.17
C ARG A 116 -14.68 1.75 -22.09
N TYR A 117 -13.45 1.73 -21.58
CA TYR A 117 -12.25 1.64 -22.41
C TYR A 117 -11.76 0.20 -22.62
N CYS A 118 -12.11 -0.74 -21.73
CA CYS A 118 -11.81 -2.16 -21.94
C CYS A 118 -12.90 -2.89 -22.72
N ALA A 119 -14.13 -2.35 -22.83
CA ALA A 119 -15.25 -2.98 -23.54
C ALA A 119 -14.93 -3.48 -24.97
N PRO A 120 -14.27 -2.71 -25.86
CA PRO A 120 -14.09 -3.11 -27.25
C PRO A 120 -12.94 -4.12 -27.47
N TYR A 121 -12.19 -4.50 -26.42
CA TYR A 121 -11.01 -5.36 -26.55
C TYR A 121 -11.23 -6.72 -25.89
N ASP A 122 -10.84 -7.81 -26.56
CA ASP A 122 -10.88 -9.18 -26.01
C ASP A 122 -9.63 -9.54 -25.21
N LYS A 123 -8.52 -8.83 -25.46
CA LYS A 123 -7.23 -9.00 -24.79
C LYS A 123 -6.83 -7.68 -24.14
N ILE A 124 -6.62 -7.71 -22.83
CA ILE A 124 -6.38 -6.53 -22.00
C ILE A 124 -5.19 -6.82 -21.09
N ILE A 125 -4.21 -5.91 -21.06
CA ILE A 125 -3.13 -5.90 -20.08
C ILE A 125 -3.38 -4.71 -19.16
N ILE A 126 -3.47 -4.96 -17.85
CA ILE A 126 -3.61 -3.92 -16.84
C ILE A 126 -2.27 -3.81 -16.12
N ILE A 127 -1.63 -2.64 -16.21
CA ILE A 127 -0.39 -2.35 -15.50
C ILE A 127 -0.73 -1.33 -14.42
N ASP A 128 -0.55 -1.72 -13.16
CA ASP A 128 -0.68 -0.84 -12.01
C ASP A 128 0.70 -0.38 -11.55
N LEU A 129 0.94 0.93 -11.52
CA LEU A 129 2.26 1.51 -11.31
C LEU A 129 2.38 2.09 -9.91
N HIS A 130 3.31 1.54 -9.13
CA HIS A 130 3.59 1.91 -7.75
C HIS A 130 5.06 2.27 -7.54
N THR A 131 5.30 3.01 -6.47
CA THR A 131 6.63 3.32 -5.95
C THR A 131 6.63 3.11 -4.44
N GLY A 132 7.71 2.55 -3.90
CA GLY A 132 7.89 2.41 -2.46
C GLY A 132 8.61 1.13 -2.09
N LEU A 133 7.94 0.00 -2.25
CA LEU A 133 8.46 -1.30 -1.82
C LEU A 133 9.55 -1.80 -2.77
N GLY A 134 10.51 -2.57 -2.24
CA GLY A 134 11.59 -3.17 -3.03
C GLY A 134 12.93 -2.42 -2.91
N LYS A 135 13.91 -2.91 -3.66
CA LYS A 135 15.25 -2.31 -3.75
C LYS A 135 15.21 -0.96 -4.47
N ARG A 136 15.93 0.03 -3.92
CA ARG A 136 16.02 1.40 -4.45
C ARG A 136 16.45 1.39 -5.92
N GLY A 137 15.66 2.06 -6.75
CA GLY A 137 15.93 2.21 -8.20
C GLY A 137 15.81 0.91 -8.98
N LYS A 138 15.11 -0.09 -8.44
CA LYS A 138 14.82 -1.35 -9.12
C LYS A 138 13.31 -1.52 -9.27
N LEU A 139 12.91 -1.90 -10.49
CA LEU A 139 11.55 -2.31 -10.80
C LEU A 139 11.37 -3.78 -10.40
N GLN A 140 10.27 -4.06 -9.73
CA GLN A 140 9.80 -5.40 -9.43
C GLN A 140 8.40 -5.56 -10.04
N LEU A 141 8.15 -6.72 -10.65
CA LEU A 141 6.85 -7.05 -11.23
C LEU A 141 6.18 -8.03 -10.29
N LEU A 142 4.97 -7.71 -9.82
CA LEU A 142 4.23 -8.51 -8.86
C LEU A 142 2.89 -8.96 -9.46
N ASN A 143 2.46 -10.17 -9.11
CA ASN A 143 1.17 -10.71 -9.50
C ASN A 143 0.02 -10.05 -8.72
N ALA A 144 -1.17 -10.04 -9.33
CA ALA A 144 -2.39 -9.78 -8.57
C ALA A 144 -2.62 -10.88 -7.52
N PRO A 145 -3.09 -10.54 -6.30
CA PRO A 145 -3.10 -11.48 -5.19
C PRO A 145 -4.15 -12.60 -5.34
N LYS A 146 -5.31 -12.34 -5.94
CA LYS A 146 -6.44 -13.29 -6.01
C LYS A 146 -6.90 -13.63 -7.42
N ILE A 147 -5.96 -13.78 -8.35
CA ILE A 147 -6.24 -14.27 -9.70
C ILE A 147 -5.86 -15.75 -9.86
N PRO A 148 -6.46 -16.49 -10.83
CA PRO A 148 -6.12 -17.90 -11.08
C PRO A 148 -4.63 -18.09 -11.44
N ASN A 149 -4.04 -19.21 -11.02
CA ASN A 149 -2.63 -19.53 -11.32
C ASN A 149 -2.30 -19.53 -12.81
N LEU A 150 -3.24 -19.96 -13.67
CA LEU A 150 -3.08 -19.89 -15.12
C LEU A 150 -2.87 -18.44 -15.60
N VAL A 151 -3.60 -17.49 -15.03
CA VAL A 151 -3.44 -16.05 -15.36
C VAL A 151 -2.10 -15.55 -14.83
N LYS A 152 -1.68 -15.92 -13.61
CA LYS A 152 -0.35 -15.59 -13.08
C LYS A 152 0.77 -16.11 -14.00
N GLN A 153 0.65 -17.34 -14.49
CA GLN A 153 1.59 -17.93 -15.43
C GLN A 153 1.65 -17.15 -16.75
N GLN A 154 0.49 -16.82 -17.33
CA GLN A 154 0.42 -16.03 -18.56
C GLN A 154 1.03 -14.63 -18.40
N VAL A 155 0.80 -13.98 -17.26
CA VAL A 155 1.46 -12.71 -16.92
C VAL A 155 2.97 -12.90 -16.83
N ASN A 156 3.44 -13.94 -16.13
CA ASN A 156 4.87 -14.21 -15.99
C ASN A 156 5.56 -14.46 -17.34
N GLU A 157 4.95 -15.28 -18.20
CA GLU A 157 5.42 -15.56 -19.56
C GLU A 157 5.47 -14.29 -20.42
N LEU A 158 4.44 -13.44 -20.33
CA LEU A 158 4.39 -12.16 -21.06
C LEU A 158 5.53 -11.21 -20.69
N PHE A 159 6.03 -11.29 -19.45
CA PHE A 159 7.11 -10.45 -18.94
C PHE A 159 8.44 -11.21 -18.79
N ASP A 160 8.69 -12.20 -19.65
CA ASP A 160 9.97 -12.94 -19.73
C ASP A 160 10.37 -13.65 -18.43
N ASN A 161 9.40 -14.17 -17.69
CA ASN A 161 9.58 -14.82 -16.39
C ASN A 161 10.20 -13.92 -15.31
N ARG A 162 9.96 -12.60 -15.37
CA ARG A 162 10.47 -11.60 -14.41
C ARG A 162 9.50 -11.24 -13.29
N VAL A 163 8.31 -11.84 -13.26
CA VAL A 163 7.33 -11.58 -12.20
C VAL A 163 7.76 -12.35 -10.96
N VAL A 164 7.89 -11.64 -9.84
CA VAL A 164 8.33 -12.21 -8.57
C VAL A 164 7.25 -13.16 -8.07
N ASP A 165 7.70 -14.32 -7.60
CA ASP A 165 6.84 -15.31 -6.94
C ASP A 165 6.40 -14.79 -5.55
N ASP A 166 5.11 -14.91 -5.25
CA ASP A 166 4.50 -14.40 -4.01
C ASP A 166 4.61 -15.40 -2.85
N SER A 167 5.49 -16.39 -2.97
CA SER A 167 5.75 -17.46 -1.99
C SER A 167 6.70 -17.06 -0.84
N ASP A 168 7.31 -15.87 -0.88
CA ASP A 168 8.22 -15.36 0.17
C ASP A 168 7.45 -14.85 1.41
N ASP A 169 8.04 -15.03 2.60
CA ASP A 169 7.53 -14.61 3.91
C ASP A 169 7.34 -13.08 4.05
N ASN A 170 7.84 -12.30 3.09
CA ASN A 170 7.66 -10.87 3.01
C ASN A 170 6.38 -10.45 2.27
N PHE A 171 5.69 -11.39 1.61
CA PHE A 171 4.38 -11.14 1.00
C PHE A 171 3.25 -11.33 2.00
N PHE A 172 2.16 -10.61 1.75
CA PHE A 172 0.94 -10.70 2.53
C PHE A 172 -0.25 -10.85 1.59
N LYS A 173 -1.28 -11.56 2.05
CA LYS A 173 -2.55 -11.62 1.34
C LYS A 173 -3.30 -10.34 1.64
N GLU A 174 -3.51 -9.50 0.63
CA GLU A 174 -4.29 -8.27 0.76
C GLU A 174 -5.75 -8.45 0.34
N HIS A 175 -6.57 -7.50 0.76
CA HIS A 175 -7.97 -7.38 0.40
C HIS A 175 -8.24 -6.00 -0.18
N GLY A 176 -9.13 -5.90 -1.17
CA GLY A 176 -9.48 -4.62 -1.77
C GLY A 176 -8.46 -4.11 -2.79
N SER A 177 -7.68 -5.02 -3.40
CA SER A 177 -6.62 -4.72 -4.37
C SER A 177 -7.22 -4.23 -5.70
N PHE A 178 -6.63 -3.18 -6.29
CA PHE A 178 -7.03 -2.66 -7.59
C PHE A 178 -6.90 -3.72 -8.69
N LEU A 179 -5.82 -4.51 -8.70
CA LEU A 179 -5.59 -5.50 -9.74
C LEU A 179 -6.62 -6.64 -9.71
N ASP A 180 -6.99 -7.09 -8.51
CA ASP A 180 -8.07 -8.07 -8.34
C ASP A 180 -9.38 -7.50 -8.89
N PHE A 181 -9.70 -6.25 -8.54
CA PHE A 181 -10.90 -5.58 -9.01
C PHE A 181 -10.92 -5.42 -10.54
N ALA A 182 -9.83 -4.96 -11.14
CA ALA A 182 -9.71 -4.77 -12.57
C ALA A 182 -9.83 -6.08 -13.36
N TRP A 183 -9.25 -7.17 -12.84
CA TRP A 183 -9.42 -8.50 -13.40
C TRP A 183 -10.86 -8.99 -13.28
N ASN A 184 -11.48 -8.86 -12.10
CA ASN A 184 -12.87 -9.25 -11.88
C ASN A 184 -13.84 -8.51 -12.81
N MET A 185 -13.63 -7.22 -13.06
CA MET A 185 -14.42 -6.39 -13.98
C MET A 185 -14.33 -6.82 -15.45
N ASN A 186 -13.26 -7.51 -15.82
CA ASN A 186 -13.02 -8.00 -17.18
C ASN A 186 -13.07 -9.53 -17.28
N LYS A 187 -13.74 -10.20 -16.32
CA LYS A 187 -14.01 -11.63 -16.39
C LYS A 187 -14.71 -12.00 -17.69
N GLY A 188 -14.27 -13.11 -18.30
CA GLY A 188 -14.74 -13.55 -19.62
C GLY A 188 -13.87 -13.08 -20.79
N LYS A 189 -12.92 -12.17 -20.55
CA LYS A 189 -11.90 -11.75 -21.51
C LYS A 189 -10.53 -12.30 -21.12
N THR A 190 -9.55 -12.21 -22.03
CA THR A 190 -8.15 -12.40 -21.66
C THR A 190 -7.66 -11.12 -20.96
N CYS A 191 -7.69 -11.10 -19.63
CA CYS A 191 -7.22 -9.99 -18.81
C CYS A 191 -5.98 -10.39 -18.01
N LEU A 192 -4.86 -9.71 -18.24
CA LEU A 192 -3.56 -9.97 -17.64
C LEU A 192 -3.14 -8.78 -16.76
N PRO A 193 -3.50 -8.78 -15.47
CA PRO A 193 -3.11 -7.73 -14.53
C PRO A 193 -1.69 -7.95 -13.97
N VAL A 194 -0.91 -6.89 -13.85
CA VAL A 194 0.44 -6.91 -13.25
C VAL A 194 0.70 -5.61 -12.51
N MET A 195 1.38 -5.69 -11.36
CA MET A 195 1.84 -4.53 -10.62
C MET A 195 3.31 -4.28 -10.94
N PHE A 196 3.63 -3.03 -11.25
CA PHE A 196 4.99 -2.54 -11.40
C PHE A 196 5.32 -1.74 -10.13
N GLU A 197 6.17 -2.28 -9.28
CA GLU A 197 6.61 -1.64 -8.04
C GLU A 197 8.06 -1.16 -8.20
N PHE A 198 8.27 0.16 -8.16
CA PHE A 198 9.61 0.76 -8.18
C PHE A 198 10.09 1.05 -6.76
N GLY A 199 11.12 0.33 -6.33
CA GLY A 199 11.63 0.47 -4.96
C GLY A 199 12.33 1.80 -4.70
N THR A 200 12.16 2.33 -3.48
CA THR A 200 12.68 3.65 -3.06
C THR A 200 13.61 3.56 -1.86
N ILE A 201 13.16 3.04 -0.72
CA ILE A 201 13.91 3.07 0.55
C ILE A 201 14.48 1.70 0.98
N ASN A 202 14.63 0.77 0.03
CA ASN A 202 15.15 -0.59 0.25
C ASN A 202 14.35 -1.37 1.31
N SER A 203 13.02 -1.41 1.16
CA SER A 203 12.12 -2.02 2.15
C SER A 203 12.29 -3.54 2.31
N GLU A 204 13.04 -4.20 1.43
CA GLU A 204 13.40 -5.63 1.55
C GLU A 204 14.38 -5.86 2.72
N SER A 205 15.14 -4.83 3.10
CA SER A 205 15.98 -4.87 4.30
C SER A 205 15.13 -4.64 5.55
N LEU A 206 15.50 -5.25 6.68
CA LEU A 206 14.81 -5.01 7.96
C LEU A 206 14.81 -3.52 8.33
N TYR A 207 15.92 -2.82 8.12
CA TYR A 207 16.01 -1.38 8.37
C TYR A 207 15.04 -0.58 7.49
N GLY A 208 15.01 -0.86 6.18
CA GLY A 208 14.09 -0.23 5.24
C GLY A 208 12.64 -0.49 5.60
N ALA A 209 12.27 -1.74 5.87
CA ALA A 209 10.91 -2.10 6.30
C ALA A 209 10.47 -1.36 7.56
N LEU A 210 11.31 -1.31 8.59
CA LEU A 210 11.02 -0.59 9.83
C LEU A 210 10.94 0.93 9.61
N ARG A 211 11.80 1.49 8.73
CA ARG A 211 11.73 2.90 8.34
C ARG A 211 10.42 3.21 7.61
N THR A 212 10.01 2.38 6.65
CA THR A 212 8.72 2.51 5.96
C THR A 212 7.57 2.51 6.95
N LEU A 213 7.50 1.49 7.80
CA LEU A 213 6.43 1.33 8.78
C LEU A 213 6.36 2.52 9.75
N LYS A 214 7.51 2.92 10.33
CA LYS A 214 7.57 4.06 11.24
C LYS A 214 7.08 5.33 10.55
N THR A 215 7.51 5.55 9.30
CA THR A 215 7.16 6.74 8.51
C THR A 215 5.66 6.80 8.22
N MET A 216 5.03 5.68 7.85
CA MET A 216 3.58 5.59 7.69
C MET A 216 2.82 5.87 9.00
N ILE A 217 3.28 5.32 10.13
CA ILE A 217 2.64 5.51 11.42
C ILE A 217 2.68 6.97 11.85
N ILE A 218 3.85 7.62 11.79
CA ILE A 218 4.01 9.00 12.28
C ILE A 218 3.36 10.02 11.34
N GLU A 219 3.31 9.77 10.03
CA GLU A 219 2.54 10.59 9.10
C GLU A 219 1.05 10.54 9.45
N ASN A 220 0.51 9.33 9.60
CA ASN A 220 -0.88 9.15 9.95
C ASN A 220 -1.21 9.71 11.34
N GLN A 221 -0.34 9.51 12.33
CA GLN A 221 -0.47 10.11 13.68
C GLN A 221 -0.53 11.64 13.59
N ALA A 222 0.36 12.26 12.80
CA ALA A 222 0.39 13.71 12.64
C ALA A 222 -0.85 14.24 11.92
N PHE A 223 -1.38 13.50 10.94
CA PHE A 223 -2.64 13.86 10.28
C PHE A 223 -3.83 13.77 11.24
N GLN A 224 -3.93 12.70 12.02
CA GLN A 224 -5.07 12.44 12.91
C GLN A 224 -5.06 13.31 14.17
N ASN A 225 -3.88 13.50 14.76
CA ASN A 225 -3.75 14.09 16.11
C ASN A 225 -2.95 15.41 16.11
N GLY A 226 -2.31 15.76 15.00
CA GLY A 226 -1.42 16.92 14.89
C GLY A 226 0.01 16.66 15.41
N CYS A 227 0.86 17.68 15.25
CA CYS A 227 2.22 17.70 15.79
C CYS A 227 2.32 18.61 17.02
N LYS A 228 3.29 18.35 17.90
CA LYS A 228 3.60 19.29 19.01
C LYS A 228 4.26 20.57 18.52
N THR A 229 5.06 20.50 17.46
CA THR A 229 5.82 21.63 16.92
C THR A 229 5.72 21.68 15.39
N SER A 230 5.95 22.85 14.79
CA SER A 230 6.03 23.00 13.33
C SER A 230 7.25 22.29 12.75
N GLN A 231 8.35 22.20 13.51
CA GLN A 231 9.55 21.45 13.12
C GLN A 231 9.28 19.95 13.04
N ASP A 232 8.47 19.40 13.96
CA ASP A 232 8.05 18.00 13.90
C ASP A 232 7.19 17.73 12.65
N LYS A 233 6.29 18.66 12.29
CA LYS A 233 5.50 18.56 11.04
C LYS A 233 6.39 18.61 9.80
N ALA A 234 7.30 19.59 9.70
CA ALA A 234 8.23 19.71 8.58
C ALA A 234 9.14 18.47 8.43
N TYR A 235 9.57 17.88 9.54
CA TYR A 235 10.33 16.62 9.53
C TYR A 235 9.52 15.48 8.91
N ILE A 236 8.28 15.26 9.36
CA ILE A 236 7.39 14.21 8.83
C ILE A 236 7.13 14.41 7.34
N ASP A 237 6.78 15.62 6.93
CA ASP A 237 6.48 15.94 5.52
C ASP A 237 7.69 15.62 4.64
N SER A 238 8.90 15.93 5.10
CA SER A 238 10.14 15.62 4.38
C SER A 238 10.38 14.12 4.24
N ILE A 239 10.29 13.35 5.33
CA ILE A 239 10.62 11.91 5.29
C ILE A 239 9.54 11.08 4.59
N PHE A 240 8.27 11.52 4.67
CA PHE A 240 7.18 10.85 3.97
C PHE A 240 7.26 11.10 2.48
N LEU A 241 7.57 12.33 2.07
CA LEU A 241 7.81 12.63 0.64
C LEU A 241 9.02 11.84 0.10
N GLU A 242 10.14 11.80 0.82
CA GLU A 242 11.34 11.04 0.43
C GLU A 242 11.06 9.53 0.26
N MET A 243 10.08 9.00 1.00
CA MET A 243 9.70 7.59 0.91
C MET A 243 9.11 7.20 -0.46
N PHE A 244 8.45 8.12 -1.16
CA PHE A 244 7.85 7.87 -2.47
C PHE A 244 8.60 8.59 -3.61
N TYR A 245 9.21 9.72 -3.30
CA TYR A 245 9.98 10.57 -4.21
C TYR A 245 11.40 10.73 -3.66
N PRO A 246 12.21 9.65 -3.63
CA PRO A 246 13.55 9.73 -3.10
C PRO A 246 14.36 10.71 -3.95
N LYS A 247 15.12 11.60 -3.29
CA LYS A 247 16.04 12.51 -3.99
C LYS A 247 16.94 11.70 -4.90
N ASP A 248 16.96 12.06 -6.17
CA ASP A 248 17.72 11.35 -7.17
C ASP A 248 19.23 11.54 -6.92
N THR A 249 19.99 10.46 -6.98
CA THR A 249 21.47 10.52 -7.06
C THR A 249 21.95 10.43 -8.51
N LEU A 250 21.08 10.10 -9.46
CA LEU A 250 21.32 10.05 -10.91
C LEU A 250 21.08 11.42 -11.58
N GLY A 251 20.32 12.31 -10.94
CA GLY A 251 20.01 13.66 -11.41
C GLY A 251 21.19 14.64 -11.42
N GLU A 252 22.36 14.23 -10.89
CA GLU A 252 23.63 14.97 -11.03
C GLU A 252 24.40 14.58 -12.31
N ARG A 253 23.83 13.74 -13.18
CA ARG A 253 24.46 13.26 -14.43
C ARG A 253 23.66 13.55 -15.70
N TRP A 254 22.85 14.60 -15.70
CA TRP A 254 22.26 15.17 -16.91
C TRP A 254 22.83 16.56 -17.19
#